data_AF-A0A944MVL5-F1
#
_entry.id   AF-A0A944MVL5-F1
#
_cell.length_a   1.000
_cell.length_b   1.000
_cell.length_c   1.000
_cell.angle_alpha   90.00
_cell.angle_beta   90.00
_cell.angle_gamma   90.00
#
_symmetry.space_group_name_H-M   'P 1'
#
loop_
_entity.id
_entity.type
_entity.pdbx_description
1 polymer ?
#
loop_
_entity_poly.entity_id
_entity_poly.type
_entity_poly.pdbx_seq_one_letter_code
_entity_poly.pdbx_strand_id
1 'polypeptide(L)'
;MIRKTKPSDPPPPASGSEVEVVTPGRLHFGMLAFGQPYGRSFGGLGAMVSGCGIRVRMKRAETFSAVSHVGERAIGVARQCATAWGLDEHSACLIEVLDIPRQHIGLGTGTQLALAVAAGM
;
A
#
# COMPACT_ATOMS: atom_id res chain seq x y z
N MET A 1 29.59 -15.74 -22.27
CA MET A 1 30.41 -15.61 -21.05
C MET A 1 29.55 -14.92 -19.99
N ILE A 2 28.85 -15.69 -19.16
CA ILE A 2 27.85 -15.19 -18.20
C ILE A 2 28.57 -14.87 -16.89
N ARG A 3 28.61 -13.60 -16.48
CA ARG A 3 29.15 -13.20 -15.18
C ARG A 3 28.18 -13.67 -14.08
N LYS A 4 28.57 -14.71 -13.34
CA LYS A 4 27.92 -15.06 -12.07
C LYS A 4 28.15 -13.91 -11.08
N THR A 5 27.09 -13.23 -10.68
CA THR A 5 27.13 -12.29 -9.56
C THR A 5 27.29 -13.09 -8.26
N LYS A 6 28.29 -12.71 -7.46
CA LYS A 6 28.55 -13.27 -6.14
C LYS A 6 27.40 -12.87 -5.21
N PRO A 7 26.90 -13.77 -4.32
CA PRO A 7 25.96 -13.35 -3.29
C PRO A 7 26.66 -12.31 -2.40
N SER A 8 26.08 -11.11 -2.34
CA SER A 8 26.53 -10.04 -1.45
C SER A 8 26.22 -10.43 -0.01
N ASP A 9 27.10 -10.05 0.91
CA ASP A 9 26.87 -10.22 2.35
C ASP A 9 25.50 -9.62 2.76
N PRO A 10 24.82 -10.21 3.76
CA PRO A 10 23.59 -9.64 4.28
C PRO A 10 23.88 -8.22 4.78
N PRO A 11 23.03 -7.23 4.45
CA PRO A 11 23.21 -5.87 4.93
C PRO A 11 23.25 -5.89 6.47
N PRO A 12 24.10 -5.04 7.10
CA PRO A 12 24.12 -4.93 8.55
C PRO A 12 22.69 -4.64 9.07
N PRO A 13 22.31 -5.14 10.25
CA PRO A 13 20.98 -4.91 10.79
C PRO A 13 20.72 -3.41 10.89
N ALA A 14 19.72 -2.93 10.15
CA ALA A 14 19.37 -1.52 10.11
C ALA A 14 18.97 -1.05 11.53
N SER A 15 19.65 -0.02 12.03
CA SER A 15 19.23 0.71 13.22
C SER A 15 17.93 1.44 12.89
N GLY A 16 16.81 0.79 13.20
CA GLY A 16 15.45 1.18 12.82
C GLY A 16 14.86 0.20 11.81
N SER A 17 13.90 -0.61 12.22
CA SER A 17 13.20 -1.55 11.33
C SER A 17 12.40 -0.76 10.28
N GLU A 18 12.85 -0.83 9.02
CA GLU A 18 12.15 -0.28 7.86
C GLU A 18 11.39 -1.41 7.14
N VAL A 19 10.17 -1.12 6.68
CA VAL A 19 9.33 -2.04 5.93
C VAL A 19 9.07 -1.46 4.55
N GLU A 20 9.32 -2.24 3.50
CA GLU A 20 8.92 -1.88 2.13
C GLU A 20 7.79 -2.81 1.67
N VAL A 21 6.67 -2.21 1.31
CA VAL A 21 5.48 -2.89 0.80
C VAL A 21 5.33 -2.61 -0.68
N VAL A 22 5.29 -3.67 -1.47
CA VAL A 22 5.04 -3.61 -2.91
C VAL A 22 3.71 -4.30 -3.20
N THR A 23 2.78 -3.57 -3.81
CA THR A 23 1.49 -4.12 -4.25
C THR A 23 1.46 -4.26 -5.77
N PRO A 24 0.61 -5.15 -6.33
CA PRO A 24 0.28 -5.11 -7.74
C PRO A 24 -0.76 -4.01 -8.03
N GLY A 25 -0.90 -3.63 -9.31
CA GLY A 25 -2.07 -2.88 -9.75
C GLY A 25 -3.30 -3.80 -9.77
N ARG A 26 -4.51 -3.22 -9.73
CA ARG A 26 -5.77 -3.99 -9.89
C ARG A 26 -6.59 -3.41 -11.01
N LEU A 27 -6.70 -4.13 -12.12
CA LEU A 27 -7.69 -3.84 -13.16
C LEU A 27 -9.09 -4.18 -12.63
N HIS A 28 -10.04 -3.25 -12.79
CA HIS A 28 -11.43 -3.45 -12.40
C HIS A 28 -12.31 -3.65 -13.62
N PHE A 29 -13.07 -4.75 -13.67
CA PHE A 29 -13.96 -5.10 -14.79
C PHE A 29 -15.41 -4.63 -14.59
N GLY A 30 -15.62 -3.65 -13.71
CA GLY A 30 -16.92 -3.06 -13.44
C GLY A 30 -17.68 -3.76 -12.32
N MET A 31 -18.86 -3.18 -12.05
CA MET A 31 -19.78 -3.62 -11.02
C MET A 31 -20.78 -4.63 -11.60
N LEU A 32 -20.89 -5.79 -10.96
CA LEU A 32 -21.91 -6.79 -11.23
C LEU A 32 -23.13 -6.52 -10.35
N ALA A 33 -24.32 -6.61 -10.92
CA ALA A 33 -25.59 -6.55 -10.19
C ALA A 33 -26.24 -7.93 -10.20
N PHE A 34 -26.58 -8.46 -9.03
CA PHE A 34 -27.04 -9.85 -8.88
C PHE A 34 -28.57 -10.00 -8.79
N GLY A 35 -29.32 -8.99 -9.26
CA GLY A 35 -30.75 -9.08 -9.55
C GLY A 35 -31.64 -9.63 -8.41
N GLN A 36 -31.36 -9.26 -7.15
CA GLN A 36 -32.16 -9.76 -6.02
C GLN A 36 -33.47 -8.95 -5.87
N PRO A 37 -34.63 -9.62 -5.72
CA PRO A 37 -35.93 -8.94 -5.64
C PRO A 37 -36.10 -8.10 -4.36
N TYR A 38 -35.33 -8.37 -3.30
CA TYR A 38 -35.37 -7.64 -2.05
C TYR A 38 -33.95 -7.20 -1.62
N GLY A 39 -33.42 -6.16 -2.25
CA GLY A 39 -32.23 -5.45 -1.77
C GLY A 39 -31.18 -5.11 -2.82
N ARG A 40 -30.25 -4.25 -2.43
CA ARG A 40 -29.06 -3.88 -3.23
C ARG A 40 -28.03 -4.99 -3.14
N SER A 41 -27.91 -5.80 -4.20
CA SER A 41 -26.86 -6.82 -4.32
C SER A 41 -25.91 -6.47 -5.47
N PHE A 42 -24.72 -6.01 -5.11
CA PHE A 42 -23.68 -5.61 -6.05
C PHE A 42 -22.35 -6.22 -5.66
N GLY A 43 -21.52 -6.50 -6.66
CA GLY A 43 -20.14 -6.92 -6.48
C GLY A 43 -19.29 -6.42 -7.64
N GLY A 44 -18.06 -6.90 -7.74
CA GLY A 44 -17.19 -6.58 -8.85
C GLY A 44 -16.10 -7.62 -9.00
N LEU A 45 -15.53 -7.69 -10.20
CA LEU A 45 -14.39 -8.53 -10.50
C LEU A 45 -13.16 -7.65 -10.73
N GLY A 46 -12.00 -8.12 -10.29
CA GLY A 46 -10.73 -7.49 -10.62
C GLY A 46 -9.62 -8.51 -10.79
N ALA A 47 -8.60 -8.13 -11.56
CA ALA A 47 -7.39 -8.91 -11.76
C ALA A 47 -6.18 -8.13 -11.24
N MET A 48 -5.32 -8.82 -10.49
CA MET A 48 -4.04 -8.26 -10.04
C MET A 48 -3.04 -8.31 -11.19
N VAL A 49 -2.37 -7.19 -11.46
CA VAL A 49 -1.42 -7.03 -12.55
C VAL A 49 -0.08 -6.52 -12.02
N SER A 50 1.01 -7.17 -12.42
CA SER A 50 2.36 -6.80 -12.04
C SER A 50 2.86 -5.57 -12.81
N GLY A 51 3.84 -4.85 -12.25
CA GLY A 51 4.56 -3.77 -12.93
C GLY A 51 3.86 -2.41 -12.96
N CYS A 52 2.65 -2.30 -12.42
CA CYS A 52 1.90 -1.04 -12.32
C CYS A 52 1.19 -0.91 -10.96
N GLY A 53 1.86 -1.35 -9.89
CA GLY A 53 1.35 -1.25 -8.53
C GLY A 53 2.08 -0.19 -7.73
N ILE A 54 2.03 -0.26 -6.40
CA ILE A 54 2.54 0.79 -5.52
C ILE A 54 3.72 0.27 -4.73
N ARG A 55 4.72 1.14 -4.53
CA ARG A 55 5.83 0.88 -3.61
C ARG A 55 5.81 1.91 -2.49
N VAL A 56 5.63 1.43 -1.27
CA VAL A 56 5.64 2.25 -0.05
C VAL A 56 6.74 1.77 0.86
N ARG A 57 7.51 2.69 1.43
CA ARG A 57 8.50 2.45 2.46
C ARG A 57 8.05 3.12 3.75
N MET A 58 8.16 2.41 4.86
CA MET A 58 7.69 2.85 6.16
C MET A 58 8.74 2.59 7.22
N LYS A 59 8.94 3.57 8.09
CA LYS A 59 9.78 3.42 9.29
C LYS A 59 9.13 4.14 10.45
N ARG A 60 9.42 3.68 11.67
CA ARG A 60 8.94 4.34 12.90
C ARG A 60 9.37 5.80 12.93
N ALA A 61 8.50 6.65 13.45
CA ALA A 61 8.72 8.08 13.65
C ALA A 61 7.94 8.55 14.88
N GLU A 62 8.26 9.75 15.37
CA GLU A 62 7.52 10.35 16.50
C GLU A 62 6.13 10.87 16.09
N THR A 63 5.94 11.15 14.80
CA THR A 63 4.66 11.64 14.25
C THR A 63 4.38 11.01 12.89
N PHE A 64 3.10 10.83 12.57
CA PHE A 64 2.69 10.43 11.23
C PHE A 64 3.05 11.52 10.22
N SER A 65 3.95 11.17 9.30
CA SER A 65 4.43 12.06 8.24
C SER A 65 4.55 11.29 6.93
N ALA A 66 4.53 11.99 5.80
CA ALA A 66 4.64 11.34 4.50
C ALA A 66 5.37 12.21 3.47
N VAL A 67 6.10 11.55 2.57
CA VAL A 67 6.78 12.17 1.42
C VAL A 67 6.14 11.66 0.14
N SER A 68 5.11 12.36 -0.33
CA SER A 68 4.45 12.09 -1.62
C SER A 68 3.36 13.13 -1.91
N HIS A 69 2.97 13.25 -3.18
CA HIS A 69 1.75 13.98 -3.57
C HIS A 69 0.45 13.33 -3.05
N VAL A 70 0.50 12.07 -2.62
CA VAL A 70 -0.62 11.37 -1.96
C VAL A 70 -0.46 11.27 -0.44
N GLY A 71 0.45 12.08 0.16
CA GLY A 71 0.85 11.97 1.55
C GLY A 71 -0.29 12.09 2.55
N GLU A 72 -1.21 13.04 2.36
CA GLU A 72 -2.38 13.22 3.23
C GLU A 72 -3.25 11.96 3.29
N ARG A 73 -3.45 11.31 2.13
CA ARG A 73 -4.23 10.06 2.05
C ARG A 73 -3.51 8.92 2.76
N ALA A 74 -2.19 8.80 2.60
CA ALA A 74 -1.39 7.77 3.27
C ALA A 74 -1.43 7.94 4.80
N ILE A 75 -1.24 9.17 5.29
CA ILE A 75 -1.35 9.51 6.72
C ILE A 75 -2.76 9.22 7.24
N GLY A 76 -3.79 9.57 6.46
CA GLY A 76 -5.18 9.32 6.83
C GLY A 76 -5.48 7.83 7.02
N VAL A 77 -5.00 6.97 6.10
CA VAL A 77 -5.11 5.51 6.26
C VAL A 77 -4.33 5.04 7.48
N ALA A 78 -3.10 5.51 7.67
CA ALA A 78 -2.28 5.07 8.80
C ALA A 78 -2.93 5.39 10.16
N ARG A 79 -3.52 6.58 10.29
CA ARG A 79 -4.29 6.97 11.49
C ARG A 79 -5.54 6.12 11.67
N GLN A 80 -6.24 5.79 10.58
CA GLN A 80 -7.41 4.89 10.63
C GLN A 80 -6.99 3.49 11.10
N CYS A 81 -5.89 2.95 10.59
CA CYS A 81 -5.32 1.68 11.03
C CYS A 81 -4.93 1.70 12.51
N ALA A 82 -4.16 2.71 12.94
CA ALA A 82 -3.78 2.86 14.35
C ALA A 82 -5.01 2.89 15.27
N THR A 83 -6.03 3.66 14.89
CA THR A 83 -7.28 3.75 15.66
C THR A 83 -8.02 2.42 15.67
N ALA A 84 -8.18 1.77 14.52
CA ALA A 84 -8.93 0.53 14.39
C ALA A 84 -8.26 -0.66 15.10
N TRP A 85 -6.93 -0.63 15.23
CA TRP A 85 -6.14 -1.68 15.88
C TRP A 85 -5.76 -1.34 17.33
N GLY A 86 -6.16 -0.17 17.84
CA GLY A 86 -5.85 0.25 19.21
C GLY A 86 -4.35 0.45 19.45
N LEU A 87 -3.61 0.93 18.44
CA LEU A 87 -2.19 1.22 18.57
C LEU A 87 -1.93 2.54 19.29
N ASP A 88 -0.83 2.60 20.04
CA ASP A 88 -0.39 3.78 20.77
C ASP A 88 0.43 4.75 19.90
N GLU A 89 0.95 5.82 20.52
CA GLU A 89 1.79 6.82 19.87
C GLU A 89 3.08 6.25 19.25
N HIS A 90 3.55 5.07 19.67
CA HIS A 90 4.74 4.42 19.10
C HIS A 90 4.48 3.75 17.75
N SER A 91 3.22 3.77 17.28
CA SER A 91 2.82 3.35 15.93
C SER A 91 2.99 4.42 14.86
N ALA A 92 3.34 5.65 15.26
CA ALA A 92 3.63 6.72 14.32
C ALA A 92 4.79 6.33 13.39
N CYS A 93 4.66 6.71 12.12
CA CYS A 93 5.61 6.34 11.08
C CYS A 93 5.79 7.44 10.02
N LEU A 94 6.98 7.46 9.42
CA LEU A 94 7.24 8.14 8.16
C LEU A 94 6.84 7.22 7.02
N ILE A 95 6.03 7.72 6.09
CA ILE A 95 5.54 6.98 4.92
C ILE A 95 6.12 7.62 3.65
N GLU A 96 7.00 6.91 2.97
CA GLU A 96 7.58 7.33 1.69
C GLU A 96 6.93 6.53 0.56
N VAL A 97 6.19 7.20 -0.32
CA VAL A 97 5.59 6.54 -1.50
C VAL A 97 6.58 6.68 -2.65
N LEU A 98 7.36 5.61 -2.86
CA LEU A 98 8.46 5.57 -3.82
C LEU A 98 7.98 5.47 -5.27
N ASP A 99 6.87 4.76 -5.50
CA ASP A 99 6.26 4.63 -6.82
C ASP A 99 4.73 4.45 -6.70
N ILE A 100 4.00 5.11 -7.58
CA ILE A 100 2.53 5.06 -7.61
C ILE A 100 2.02 5.40 -9.03
N PRO A 101 1.13 4.58 -9.62
CA PRO A 101 0.51 4.88 -10.89
C PRO A 101 -0.38 6.11 -10.79
N ARG A 102 -0.66 6.76 -11.93
CA ARG A 102 -1.67 7.81 -11.99
C ARG A 102 -2.99 7.34 -11.38
N GLN A 103 -3.69 8.26 -10.73
CA GLN A 103 -5.01 7.96 -10.17
C GLN A 103 -6.07 7.90 -11.28
N HIS A 104 -7.16 7.19 -10.99
CA HIS A 104 -8.35 7.11 -11.85
C HIS A 104 -8.17 6.51 -13.25
N ILE A 105 -7.10 5.73 -13.48
CA ILE A 105 -6.88 4.97 -14.73
C ILE A 105 -7.33 3.50 -14.66
N GLY A 106 -8.19 3.15 -13.71
CA GLY A 106 -8.71 1.78 -13.56
C GLY A 106 -7.79 0.77 -12.88
N LEU A 107 -6.67 1.20 -12.28
CA LEU A 107 -5.69 0.34 -11.58
C LEU A 107 -5.93 0.17 -10.07
N GLY A 108 -7.02 0.70 -9.53
CA GLY A 108 -7.33 0.55 -8.10
C GLY A 108 -6.33 1.22 -7.16
N THR A 109 -5.57 2.21 -7.63
CA THR A 109 -4.49 2.91 -6.91
C THR A 109 -4.87 3.31 -5.49
N GLY A 110 -6.07 3.90 -5.29
CA GLY A 110 -6.51 4.34 -3.97
C GLY A 110 -6.74 3.20 -2.97
N THR A 111 -7.19 2.03 -3.42
CA THR A 111 -7.33 0.82 -2.59
C THR A 111 -5.97 0.20 -2.32
N GLN A 112 -5.12 0.09 -3.35
CA GLN A 112 -3.79 -0.47 -3.22
C GLN A 112 -2.91 0.33 -2.26
N LEU A 113 -3.04 1.67 -2.27
CA LEU A 113 -2.29 2.53 -1.34
C LEU A 113 -2.74 2.26 0.10
N ALA A 114 -4.05 2.16 0.32
CA ALA A 114 -4.58 1.92 1.66
C ALA A 114 -4.13 0.56 2.21
N LEU A 115 -4.19 -0.48 1.38
CA LEU A 115 -3.73 -1.82 1.76
C LEU A 115 -2.21 -1.87 1.95
N ALA A 116 -1.43 -1.15 1.14
CA ALA A 116 0.02 -1.10 1.29
C ALA A 116 0.42 -0.43 2.61
N VAL A 117 -0.20 0.71 2.95
CA VAL A 117 0.03 1.40 4.22
C VAL A 117 -0.38 0.52 5.39
N ALA A 118 -1.57 -0.08 5.34
CA ALA A 118 -2.01 -0.99 6.39
C ALA A 118 -1.04 -2.17 6.58
N ALA A 119 -0.58 -2.81 5.49
CA ALA A 119 0.35 -3.93 5.58
C ALA A 119 1.75 -3.56 6.09
N GLY A 120 2.13 -2.27 6.01
CA GLY A 120 3.43 -1.79 6.49
C GLY A 120 3.42 -1.27 7.93
N MET A 121 2.24 -1.10 8.53
CA MET A 121 2.05 -0.73 9.93
C MET A 121 2.07 -1.95 10.84
#